data_AF-A0A227J162-F1
#
_entry.id   AF-A0A227J162-F1
#
_cell.length_a   1.000
_cell.length_b   1.000
_cell.length_c   1.000
_cell.angle_alpha   90.00
_cell.angle_beta   90.00
_cell.angle_gamma   90.00
#
_symmetry.space_group_name_H-M   'P 1'
#
loop_
_entity.id
_entity.type
_entity.pdbx_description
1 polymer ?
#
loop_
_entity_poly.entity_id
_entity_poly.type
_entity_poly.pdbx_seq_one_letter_code
_entity_poly.pdbx_strand_id
1 'polypeptide(L)'
;DGNEPTSIIGKFVATEGADHIVEYHIVDLNTPVQGLTSGGQSLILVEVSNSGGVSVYEAIIDGTTTPAFRVTLDVSDGSYKFELLEPLDHPTSNGQN
;
A
#
# COMPACT_ATOMS: atom_id res chain seq x y z
N ASP A 1 -19.98 12.36 6.44
CA ASP A 1 -18.93 13.36 6.20
C ASP A 1 -17.66 12.57 5.90
N GLY A 2 -17.45 12.28 4.61
CA GLY A 2 -16.67 11.14 4.12
C GLY A 2 -15.29 11.52 3.61
N ASN A 3 -14.50 12.17 4.45
CA ASN A 3 -13.07 12.36 4.17
C ASN A 3 -12.31 11.21 4.83
N GLU A 4 -12.41 10.02 4.24
CA GLU A 4 -11.44 8.97 4.55
C GLU A 4 -10.04 9.50 4.16
N PRO A 5 -9.05 9.39 5.06
CA PRO A 5 -7.72 9.91 4.77
C PRO A 5 -7.14 9.17 3.56
N THR A 6 -6.86 9.90 2.49
CA THR A 6 -6.23 9.37 1.26
C THR A 6 -4.74 9.10 1.44
N SER A 7 -4.21 9.31 2.64
CA SER A 7 -2.85 8.92 2.99
C SER A 7 -2.80 8.44 4.43
N ILE A 8 -2.10 7.33 4.63
CA ILE A 8 -1.79 6.79 5.95
C ILE A 8 -0.28 6.72 6.04
N ILE A 9 0.26 7.30 7.10
CA ILE A 9 1.68 7.24 7.41
C ILE A 9 1.79 6.55 8.75
N GLY A 10 2.69 5.58 8.85
CA GLY A 10 2.99 4.95 10.12
C GLY A 10 4.45 4.54 10.19
N LYS A 11 4.80 3.93 11.33
CA LYS A 11 6.15 3.41 11.56
C LYS A 11 6.08 1.93 11.91
N PHE A 12 6.95 1.16 11.30
CA PHE A 12 7.29 -0.16 11.81
C PHE A 12 8.10 0.04 13.10
N VAL A 13 7.53 -0.39 14.22
CA VAL A 13 8.27 -0.49 15.47
C VAL A 13 8.79 -1.92 15.56
N ALA A 14 10.02 -2.12 15.07
CA ALA A 14 10.74 -3.36 15.28
C ALA A 14 11.71 -3.18 16.46
N THR A 15 11.74 -4.16 17.38
CA THR A 15 12.75 -4.18 18.44
C THR A 15 13.99 -4.86 17.88
N GLU A 16 14.92 -4.06 17.39
CA GLU A 16 16.22 -4.55 16.92
C GLU A 16 17.01 -5.10 18.12
N GLY A 17 17.63 -6.27 17.92
CA GLY A 17 18.54 -6.89 18.89
C GLY A 17 19.96 -6.38 18.70
N ALA A 18 20.91 -7.28 18.45
CA ALA A 18 22.26 -6.89 18.05
C ALA A 18 22.39 -6.60 16.54
N ASP A 19 21.43 -7.06 15.73
CA ASP A 19 21.44 -6.90 14.28
C ASP A 19 20.50 -5.77 13.84
N HIS A 20 20.99 -4.96 12.91
CA HIS A 20 20.23 -3.87 12.28
C HIS A 20 19.33 -4.39 11.15
N ILE A 21 18.16 -3.81 10.99
CA ILE A 21 17.26 -4.07 9.87
C ILE A 21 17.81 -3.35 8.64
N VAL A 22 18.12 -4.12 7.62
CA VAL A 22 18.72 -3.62 6.38
C VAL A 22 17.66 -3.36 5.32
N GLU A 23 16.46 -3.95 5.42
CA GLU A 23 15.42 -3.84 4.40
C GLU A 23 14.00 -4.20 4.89
N TYR A 24 12.98 -3.57 4.30
CA TYR A 24 11.58 -3.95 4.42
C TYR A 24 10.99 -4.29 3.04
N HIS A 25 10.34 -5.46 2.93
CA HIS A 25 9.72 -5.95 1.70
C HIS A 25 8.31 -6.50 1.93
N ILE A 26 7.44 -6.32 0.93
CA ILE A 26 6.17 -7.03 0.85
C ILE A 26 6.42 -8.36 0.14
N VAL A 27 6.42 -9.45 0.91
CA VAL A 27 6.72 -10.81 0.39
C VAL A 27 5.55 -11.38 -0.42
N ASP A 28 4.32 -10.97 -0.10
CA ASP A 28 3.12 -11.38 -0.82
C ASP A 28 2.44 -10.17 -1.45
N LEU A 29 2.56 -10.06 -2.75
CA LEU A 29 1.95 -9.00 -3.54
C LEU A 29 0.50 -9.29 -3.93
N ASN A 30 0.00 -10.51 -3.68
CA ASN A 30 -1.35 -10.91 -4.08
C ASN A 30 -2.36 -10.79 -2.94
N THR A 31 -2.01 -11.21 -1.72
CA THR A 31 -2.93 -11.06 -0.57
C THR A 31 -3.32 -9.63 -0.21
N PRO A 32 -2.45 -8.60 -0.27
CA PRO A 32 -2.84 -7.25 0.13
C PRO A 32 -3.81 -6.57 -0.85
N VAL A 33 -3.85 -7.01 -2.11
CA VAL A 33 -4.78 -6.51 -3.14
C VAL A 33 -5.94 -7.47 -3.41
N GLN A 34 -5.93 -8.67 -2.82
CA GLN A 34 -7.01 -9.63 -2.98
C GLN A 34 -8.32 -9.09 -2.40
N GLY A 35 -9.32 -8.98 -3.26
CA GLY A 35 -10.64 -8.45 -2.89
C GLY A 35 -10.73 -6.92 -2.92
N LEU A 36 -9.64 -6.21 -3.22
CA LEU A 36 -9.70 -4.79 -3.55
C LEU A 36 -10.07 -4.60 -5.01
N THR A 37 -11.01 -3.69 -5.26
CA THR A 37 -11.32 -3.22 -6.60
C THR A 37 -11.30 -1.70 -6.66
N SER A 38 -11.08 -1.15 -7.85
CA SER A 38 -11.16 0.29 -8.14
C SER A 38 -11.97 0.44 -9.42
N GLY A 39 -13.13 1.10 -9.35
CA GLY A 39 -14.02 1.21 -10.51
C GLY A 39 -14.53 -0.15 -11.03
N GLY A 40 -14.69 -1.13 -10.14
CA GLY A 40 -15.14 -2.49 -10.42
C GLY A 40 -14.07 -3.43 -10.98
N GLN A 41 -12.82 -2.99 -11.06
CA GLN A 41 -11.69 -3.78 -11.58
C GLN A 41 -10.73 -4.17 -10.47
N SER A 42 -10.20 -5.39 -10.53
CA SER A 42 -9.22 -5.89 -9.57
C SER A 42 -7.90 -5.13 -9.65
N LEU A 43 -7.09 -5.22 -8.59
CA LEU A 43 -5.79 -4.58 -8.52
C LEU A 43 -4.66 -5.61 -8.55
N ILE A 44 -3.54 -5.22 -9.15
CA ILE A 44 -2.29 -5.97 -9.21
C ILE A 44 -1.21 -5.14 -8.54
N LEU A 45 -0.68 -5.61 -7.42
CA LEU A 45 0.45 -4.96 -6.76
C LEU A 45 1.76 -5.35 -7.47
N VAL A 46 2.53 -4.35 -7.84
CA VAL A 46 3.86 -4.53 -8.45
C VAL A 46 4.91 -3.74 -7.68
N GLU A 47 6.11 -4.29 -7.60
CA GLU A 47 7.27 -3.54 -7.11
C GLU A 47 7.81 -2.65 -8.23
N VAL A 48 7.89 -1.35 -7.96
CA VAL A 48 8.34 -0.35 -8.94
C VAL A 48 9.79 0.04 -8.71
N SER A 49 10.22 0.03 -7.44
CA SER A 49 11.61 0.25 -7.09
C SER A 49 11.95 -0.37 -5.75
N ASN A 50 13.13 -0.94 -5.64
CA ASN A 50 13.75 -1.29 -4.37
C ASN A 50 15.22 -0.89 -4.44
N SER A 51 15.57 0.24 -3.81
CA SER A 51 16.94 0.76 -3.85
C SER A 51 17.22 1.64 -2.64
N GLY A 52 18.41 1.46 -2.05
CA GLY A 52 18.88 2.30 -0.96
C GLY A 52 18.05 2.19 0.31
N GLY A 53 17.44 1.02 0.57
CA GLY A 53 16.59 0.81 1.74
C GLY A 53 15.16 1.35 1.59
N VAL A 54 14.80 1.86 0.42
CA VAL A 54 13.45 2.32 0.10
C VAL A 54 12.82 1.39 -0.93
N SER A 55 11.68 0.80 -0.57
CA SER A 55 10.87 -0.07 -1.43
C SER A 55 9.57 0.64 -1.79
N VAL A 56 9.24 0.70 -3.08
CA VAL A 56 8.03 1.35 -3.60
C VAL A 56 7.22 0.32 -4.37
N TYR A 57 5.96 0.17 -3.98
CA TYR A 57 4.98 -0.70 -4.59
C TYR A 57 3.80 0.11 -5.11
N GLU A 58 3.26 -0.29 -6.25
CA GLU A 58 2.06 0.32 -6.85
C GLU A 58 1.01 -0.75 -7.13
N ALA A 59 -0.22 -0.49 -6.71
CA ALA A 59 -1.36 -1.33 -7.06
C ALA A 59 -1.97 -0.79 -8.35
N ILE A 60 -1.75 -1.47 -9.47
CA ILE A 60 -2.25 -1.08 -10.78
C ILE A 60 -3.61 -1.72 -11.01
N ILE A 61 -4.56 -0.98 -11.56
CA ILE A 61 -5.86 -1.52 -11.95
C ILE A 61 -5.65 -2.53 -13.08
N ASP A 62 -6.08 -3.77 -12.88
CA ASP A 62 -5.92 -4.87 -13.83
C ASP A 62 -6.49 -4.50 -15.20
N GLY A 63 -5.71 -4.75 -16.24
CA GLY A 63 -6.02 -4.33 -17.61
C GLY A 63 -5.71 -2.87 -17.95
N THR A 64 -5.11 -2.09 -17.04
CA THR A 64 -4.71 -0.69 -17.27
C THR A 64 -3.25 -0.42 -16.87
N THR A 65 -2.82 0.83 -17.01
CA THR A 65 -1.54 1.35 -16.48
C THR A 65 -1.77 2.38 -15.36
N THR A 66 -2.98 2.43 -14.80
CA THR A 66 -3.36 3.42 -13.78
C THR A 66 -3.11 2.84 -12.39
N PRO A 67 -2.24 3.47 -11.57
CA PRO A 67 -2.04 3.06 -10.20
C PRO A 67 -3.20 3.55 -9.33
N ALA A 68 -3.87 2.62 -8.63
CA ALA A 68 -4.92 2.93 -7.68
C ALA A 68 -4.38 3.41 -6.33
N PHE A 69 -3.27 2.84 -5.88
CA PHE A 69 -2.55 3.34 -4.71
C PHE A 69 -1.06 3.01 -4.78
N ARG A 70 -0.27 3.73 -3.99
CA ARG A 70 1.17 3.54 -3.84
C ARG A 70 1.52 3.28 -2.39
N VAL A 71 2.45 2.37 -2.17
CA VAL A 71 3.03 2.05 -0.86
C VAL A 71 4.53 2.26 -0.92
N THR A 72 5.06 3.12 -0.05
CA THR A 72 6.49 3.32 0.12
C THR A 72 6.90 2.81 1.50
N LEU A 73 7.92 1.96 1.55
CA LEU A 73 8.55 1.47 2.78
C LEU A 73 9.96 2.04 2.82
N ASP A 74 10.32 2.70 3.91
CA ASP A 74 11.67 3.23 4.13
C ASP A 74 12.27 2.58 5.38
N VAL A 75 13.37 1.87 5.20
CA VAL A 75 14.09 1.23 6.31
C VAL A 75 14.91 2.21 7.12
N SER A 76 15.31 3.34 6.54
CA SER A 76 16.20 4.33 7.17
C SER A 76 15.57 4.96 8.40
N ASP A 77 14.25 5.14 8.39
CA ASP A 77 13.49 5.77 9.46
C ASP A 77 12.36 4.87 10.00
N GLY A 78 12.27 3.65 9.46
CA GLY A 78 11.24 2.65 9.75
C GLY A 78 9.84 3.10 9.34
N SER A 79 9.70 4.08 8.45
CA SER A 79 8.41 4.63 8.07
C SER A 79 7.80 3.84 6.91
N TYR A 80 6.47 3.78 6.89
CA TYR A 80 5.71 3.42 5.70
C TYR A 80 4.75 4.54 5.36
N LYS A 81 4.51 4.70 4.06
CA LYS A 81 3.56 5.65 3.51
C LYS A 81 2.65 4.94 2.53
N PHE A 82 1.36 5.00 2.79
CA PHE A 82 0.32 4.61 1.86
C PHE A 82 -0.32 5.86 1.26
N GLU A 83 -0.45 5.90 -0.05
CA GLU A 83 -1.09 6.98 -0.80
C GLU A 83 -2.16 6.40 -1.72
N LEU A 84 -3.41 6.80 -1.49
CA LEU A 84 -4.53 6.49 -2.35
C LEU A 84 -4.55 7.47 -3.52
N LEU A 85 -4.40 6.96 -4.73
CA LEU A 85 -4.37 7.75 -5.97
C LEU A 85 -5.73 7.73 -6.68
N GLU A 86 -6.40 6.57 -6.67
CA GLU A 86 -7.77 6.39 -7.15
C GLU A 86 -8.68 5.86 -6.03
N PRO A 87 -9.97 6.21 -6.05
CA PRO A 87 -10.92 5.69 -5.08
C PRO A 87 -11.07 4.18 -5.22
N LEU A 88 -10.78 3.46 -4.13
CA LEU A 88 -11.12 2.04 -4.04
C LEU A 88 -12.62 1.87 -3.86
N ASP A 89 -13.17 0.85 -4.50
CA ASP A 89 -14.55 0.45 -4.28
C ASP A 89 -14.63 -0.19 -2.91
N HIS A 90 -15.24 0.53 -1.99
CA HIS A 90 -15.64 -0.03 -0.73
C HIS A 90 -17.04 -0.63 -0.91
N PRO A 91 -17.33 -1.82 -0.36
CA PRO A 91 -18.72 -2.22 -0.21
C PRO A 91 -19.38 -1.10 0.58
N THR A 92 -20.28 -0.36 -0.06
CA THR A 92 -21.04 0.68 0.62
C THR A 92 -21.64 0.02 1.84
N SER A 93 -21.22 0.42 3.04
CA SER A 93 -21.94 0.06 4.25
C SER A 93 -23.34 0.62 4.04
N ASN A 94 -24.25 -0.25 3.64
CA ASN A 94 -25.65 0.10 3.49
C ASN A 94 -26.08 0.74 4.79
N GLY A 95 -26.53 1.99 4.68
CA GLY A 95 -26.72 2.91 5.79
C GLY A 95 -27.29 2.25 7.05
N GLN A 96 -26.56 2.40 8.16
CA GLN A 96 -27.20 2.39 9.46
C GLN A 96 -27.69 3.81 9.73
N ASN A 97 -28.97 3.99 9.38
CA ASN A 97 -29.84 5.07 9.81
C ASN A 97 -30.07 4.98 11.33
#